data_AF-A0A0F4JPV9-F1
#
_entry.id   AF-A0A0F4JPV9-F1
#
_cell.length_a   1.000
_cell.length_b   1.000
_cell.length_c   1.000
_cell.angle_alpha   90.00
_cell.angle_beta   90.00
_cell.angle_gamma   90.00
#
_symmetry.space_group_name_H-M   'P 1'
#
loop_
_entity.id
_entity.type
_entity.pdbx_description
1 polymer ?
#
loop_
_entity_poly.entity_id
_entity_poly.type
_entity_poly.pdbx_seq_one_letter_code
_entity_poly.pdbx_strand_id
1 'polypeptide(L)' 'MPDDPAGDTIRQLADVVASNTLPEHVVELLRVALSQAETAKAAGHDDEALTIAGQALQTAENRTGEQ' A
#
# COMPACT_ATOMS: atom_id res chain seq x y z
N MET A 1 -10.47 12.84 15.76
CA MET A 1 -10.55 11.55 15.05
C MET A 1 -9.46 10.68 15.65
N PRO A 2 -9.69 9.40 15.98
CA PRO A 2 -8.57 8.53 16.26
C PRO A 2 -7.69 8.52 15.02
N ASP A 3 -6.40 8.78 15.18
CA ASP A 3 -5.43 8.57 14.12
C ASP A 3 -5.55 7.11 13.67
N ASP A 4 -5.95 6.89 12.43
CA ASP A 4 -6.07 5.56 11.81
C ASP A 4 -4.89 5.36 10.85
N PRO A 5 -3.66 5.15 11.37
CA PRO A 5 -2.45 5.13 10.54
C PRO A 5 -2.51 4.01 9.49
N ALA A 6 -3.16 2.88 9.82
CA ALA A 6 -3.37 1.79 8.89
C ALA A 6 -4.25 2.23 7.69
N GLY A 7 -5.41 2.85 7.94
CA GLY A 7 -6.29 3.32 6.87
C GLY A 7 -5.68 4.45 6.05
N ASP A 8 -4.90 5.35 6.68
CA ASP A 8 -4.18 6.40 5.96
C ASP A 8 -3.10 5.81 5.03
N THR A 9 -2.33 4.85 5.51
CA THR A 9 -1.29 4.17 4.72
C THR A 9 -1.90 3.35 3.57
N ILE A 10 -3.01 2.65 3.81
CA ILE A 10 -3.78 1.94 2.77
C ILE A 10 -4.28 2.93 1.70
N ARG A 11 -4.80 4.10 2.12
CA ARG A 11 -5.25 5.15 1.20
C ARG A 11 -4.10 5.62 0.31
N GLN A 12 -2.93 5.88 0.89
CA GLN A 12 -1.75 6.30 0.13
C GLN A 12 -1.33 5.23 -0.88
N LEU A 13 -1.32 3.95 -0.50
CA LEU A 13 -1.02 2.85 -1.43
C LEU A 13 -2.02 2.78 -2.58
N ALA A 14 -3.32 2.96 -2.30
CA ALA A 14 -4.36 2.99 -3.33
C ALA A 14 -4.16 4.14 -4.32
N ASP A 15 -3.72 5.31 -3.86
CA ASP A 15 -3.40 6.46 -4.72
C ASP A 15 -2.21 6.15 -5.64
N VAL A 16 -1.14 5.58 -5.11
CA VAL A 16 0.03 5.16 -5.90
C VAL A 16 -0.34 4.14 -6.97
N VAL A 17 -1.15 3.14 -6.61
CA VAL A 17 -1.66 2.13 -7.55
C VAL A 17 -2.53 2.78 -8.64
N ALA A 18 -3.32 3.79 -8.31
CA ALA A 18 -4.18 4.50 -9.24
C ALA A 18 -3.41 5.46 -10.15
N SER A 19 -2.30 6.04 -9.67
CA SER A 19 -1.47 7.00 -10.40
C SER A 19 -0.83 6.39 -11.66
N ASN A 20 -0.65 5.05 -11.68
CA ASN A 20 -0.17 4.29 -12.84
C ASN A 20 1.17 4.83 -13.43
N THR A 21 1.98 5.45 -12.58
CA THR A 21 3.32 5.99 -12.89
C THR A 21 4.40 4.90 -12.83
N LEU A 22 4.07 3.76 -12.24
CA LEU A 22 4.96 2.63 -12.05
C LEU A 22 4.84 1.62 -13.20
N PRO A 23 5.87 0.78 -13.41
CA PRO A 23 5.78 -0.34 -14.34
C PRO A 23 4.60 -1.27 -13.99
N GLU A 24 3.95 -1.85 -15.01
CA GLU A 24 2.77 -2.70 -14.84
C GLU A 24 2.98 -3.83 -13.81
N HIS A 25 4.12 -4.53 -13.88
CA HIS A 25 4.47 -5.58 -12.93
C HIS A 25 4.56 -5.09 -11.47
N VAL A 26 5.00 -3.85 -11.26
CA VAL A 26 5.03 -3.24 -9.92
C VAL A 26 3.60 -2.92 -9.48
N VAL A 27 2.79 -2.32 -10.36
CA VAL A 27 1.38 -2.02 -10.06
C VAL A 27 0.61 -3.29 -9.68
N GLU A 28 0.82 -4.41 -10.37
CA GLU A 28 0.21 -5.69 -10.01
C GLU A 28 0.62 -6.19 -8.62
N LEU A 29 1.91 -6.12 -8.28
CA LEU A 29 2.40 -6.44 -6.94
C LEU A 29 1.77 -5.54 -5.87
N LEU A 30 1.68 -4.24 -6.14
CA LEU A 30 1.08 -3.28 -5.21
C LEU A 30 -0.43 -3.49 -5.04
N ARG A 31 -1.16 -3.89 -6.10
CA ARG A 31 -2.58 -4.26 -6.00
C ARG A 31 -2.80 -5.47 -5.11
N VAL A 32 -1.93 -6.47 -5.22
CA VAL A 32 -1.95 -7.66 -4.36
C VAL A 32 -1.66 -7.28 -2.90
N ALA A 33 -0.70 -6.40 -2.65
CA ALA A 33 -0.42 -5.90 -1.31
C ALA A 33 -1.58 -5.06 -0.73
N LEU A 34 -2.20 -4.21 -1.56
CA LEU A 34 -3.35 -3.39 -1.18
C LEU A 34 -4.52 -4.27 -0.71
N SER A 35 -4.87 -5.30 -1.49
CA SER A 35 -5.95 -6.22 -1.12
C SER A 35 -5.68 -6.97 0.19
N GLN A 36 -4.42 -7.33 0.46
CA GLN A 36 -4.02 -7.96 1.72
C GLN A 36 -4.12 -6.99 2.90
N ALA A 37 -3.65 -5.75 2.73
CA ALA A 37 -3.75 -4.73 3.76
C ALA A 37 -5.21 -4.37 4.10
N GLU A 38 -6.08 -4.27 3.09
CA GLU A 38 -7.52 -4.06 3.29
C GLU A 38 -8.17 -5.23 4.04
N THR A 39 -7.78 -6.47 3.74
CA THR A 39 -8.27 -7.67 4.44
C THR A 39 -7.82 -7.69 5.90
N ALA A 40 -6.55 -7.41 6.16
CA ALA A 40 -6.00 -7.32 7.52
C ALA A 40 -6.72 -6.21 8.32
N LYS A 41 -6.94 -5.05 7.70
CA LYS A 41 -7.69 -3.94 8.30
C LYS A 41 -9.14 -4.32 8.61
N ALA A 42 -9.83 -4.99 7.69
CA ALA A 42 -11.19 -5.48 7.90
C ALA A 42 -11.28 -6.54 9.02
N ALA A 43 -10.20 -7.32 9.23
CA ALA A 43 -10.08 -8.26 10.33
C ALA A 43 -9.71 -7.60 11.68
N GLY A 44 -9.43 -6.30 11.71
CA GLY A 44 -8.96 -5.59 12.91
C GLY A 44 -7.48 -5.78 13.21
N HIS A 45 -6.70 -6.28 12.25
CA HIS A 45 -5.24 -6.42 12.36
C HIS A 45 -4.54 -5.16 11.85
N ASP A 46 -4.68 -4.05 12.57
CA ASP A 46 -4.17 -2.75 12.14
C ASP A 46 -2.65 -2.72 11.93
N ASP A 47 -1.88 -3.39 12.78
CA ASP A 47 -0.41 -3.46 12.69
C ASP A 47 0.06 -4.24 11.45
N GLU A 48 -0.63 -5.34 11.14
CA GLU A 48 -0.39 -6.15 9.94
C GLU A 48 -0.75 -5.35 8.68
N ALA A 49 -1.90 -4.69 8.68
CA ALA A 49 -2.34 -3.84 7.58
C ALA A 49 -1.34 -2.70 7.31
N LEU A 50 -0.87 -2.05 8.37
CA LEU A 50 0.15 -0.99 8.30
C LEU A 50 1.47 -1.52 7.75
N THR A 51 1.91 -2.69 8.21
CA THR A 51 3.16 -3.32 7.75
C THR A 51 3.10 -3.66 6.27
N ILE A 52 2.02 -4.30 5.81
CA ILE A 52 1.83 -4.69 4.40
C ILE A 52 1.78 -3.44 3.51
N ALA A 53 0.97 -2.44 3.89
CA ALA A 53 0.83 -1.23 3.10
C ALA A 53 2.13 -0.41 3.06
N GLY A 54 2.84 -0.31 4.18
CA GLY A 54 4.13 0.39 4.27
C GLY A 54 5.24 -0.27 3.44
N GLN A 55 5.34 -1.61 3.44
CA GLN A 55 6.30 -2.34 2.59
C GLN A 55 6.00 -2.15 1.10
N ALA A 56 4.73 -2.12 0.73
CA ALA A 56 4.31 -1.86 -0.64
C ALA A 56 4.67 -0.44 -1.09
N LEU A 57 4.41 0.57 -0.24
CA LEU A 57 4.82 1.95 -0.51
C LEU A 57 6.33 2.08 -0.68
N GLN A 58 7.13 1.48 0.21
CA GLN A 58 8.59 1.50 0.07
C GLN A 58 9.06 0.84 -1.24
N THR A 59 8.37 -0.21 -1.69
CA THR A 59 8.64 -0.85 -2.98
C THR A 59 8.36 0.11 -4.14
N ALA A 60 7.25 0.84 -4.08
CA ALA A 60 6.91 1.87 -5.07
C ALA A 60 7.95 3.01 -5.11
N GLU A 61 8.36 3.52 -3.95
CA GLU A 61 9.34 4.60 -3.83
C GLU A 61 10.71 4.21 -4.42
N ASN A 62 11.22 3.03 -4.06
CA ASN A 62 12.49 2.52 -4.59
C ASN A 62 12.47 2.44 -6.12
N ARG A 63 11.37 1.98 -6.71
CA ARG A 63 11.22 1.85 -8.17
C ARG A 63 11.04 3.19 -8.90
N THR A 64 10.56 4.21 -8.18
CA THR A 64 10.44 5.58 -8.73
C THR A 64 11.78 6.32 -8.66
N GLY A 65 12.65 5.97 -7.71
CA GLY A 65 13.99 6.56 -7.56
C GLY A 65 15.09 5.97 -8.47
N GLU A 66 14.87 4.79 -9.05
CA GLU A 66 15.81 4.10 -9.96
C GLU A 66 15.75 4.58 -11.43
N GLN A 67 15.25 5.80 -11.70
CA GLN A 67 15.13 6.36 -13.05
C GLN A 67 16.40 7.07 -13.56
#